data_AF-A0A3A9SIL2-F1
#
_entry.id   AF-A0A3A9SIL2-F1
#
_cell.length_a   1.000
_cell.length_b   1.000
_cell.length_c   1.000
_cell.angle_alpha   90.00
_cell.angle_beta   90.00
_cell.angle_gamma   90.00
#
_symmetry.space_group_name_H-M   'P 1'
#
loop_
_entity.id
_entity.type
_entity.pdbx_description
1 polymer ?
#
loop_
_entity_poly.entity_id
_entity_poly.type
_entity_poly.pdbx_seq_one_letter_code
_entity_poly.pdbx_strand_id
1 'polypeptide(L)'
;MKDFLDKYGISSNKLETKDGYFIIDKSIEDICKDAGVDNEKFDYIGLDDWYITGLKTNGGRIVYSMIKVREPMDEQKCKATAVVFNSIDLSFFKKIISDTKDGKEIDEETAASAMEQINKMVHAEKFYRCNDKAILKYFCDSKSDGSYLIADFAIDKVAHDDVFKNGAAYKLPFKYKEFDEYGGKKTLEYLSTVGVYNKKDHTMTIKDPDHLTEDEKTALLLIQTGDKDKYAYAAENQFHARAYSNPLFFPWRNRAIKSDAGVGESGGLPYEKLFKEGGIFGIDYNEQYRAHKPK
;
A
#
# COMPACT_ATOMS: atom_id res chain seq x y z
N MET A 1 10.04 -3.98 -15.35
CA MET A 1 10.50 -2.69 -14.77
C MET A 1 11.87 -2.86 -14.14
N LYS A 2 12.07 -3.85 -13.27
CA LYS A 2 13.39 -4.20 -12.69
C LYS A 2 14.55 -4.24 -13.70
N ASP A 3 14.45 -5.08 -14.72
CA ASP A 3 15.50 -5.20 -15.75
C ASP A 3 15.79 -3.88 -16.47
N PHE A 4 14.77 -3.02 -16.60
CA PHE A 4 14.93 -1.69 -17.17
C PHE A 4 15.73 -0.77 -16.23
N LEU A 5 15.46 -0.80 -14.93
CA LEU A 5 16.20 -0.01 -13.94
C LEU A 5 17.66 -0.49 -13.84
N ASP A 6 17.87 -1.81 -13.85
CA ASP A 6 19.21 -2.42 -13.81
C ASP A 6 20.07 -2.00 -15.00
N LYS A 7 19.49 -1.94 -16.21
CA LYS A 7 20.16 -1.43 -17.42
C LYS A 7 20.74 -0.03 -17.21
N TYR A 8 20.08 0.80 -16.39
CA TYR A 8 20.48 2.18 -16.11
C TYR A 8 21.19 2.35 -14.76
N GLY A 9 21.59 1.25 -14.10
CA GLY A 9 22.34 1.27 -12.85
C GLY A 9 21.53 1.75 -11.64
N ILE A 10 20.20 1.71 -11.71
CA ILE A 10 19.31 2.12 -10.62
C ILE A 10 18.99 0.90 -9.78
N SER A 11 19.62 0.79 -8.61
CA SER A 11 19.43 -0.34 -7.70
C SER A 11 18.00 -0.40 -7.18
N SER A 12 17.38 -1.56 -7.25
CA SER A 12 16.08 -1.86 -6.64
C SER A 12 16.02 -3.37 -6.38
N ASN A 13 15.00 -3.83 -5.69
CA ASN A 13 14.59 -5.22 -5.63
C ASN A 13 13.20 -5.38 -6.24
N LYS A 14 12.91 -6.61 -6.67
CA LYS A 14 11.57 -7.03 -7.07
C LYS A 14 11.07 -8.03 -6.04
N LEU A 15 10.18 -7.58 -5.16
CA LEU A 15 9.50 -8.44 -4.21
C LEU A 15 8.32 -9.09 -4.93
N GLU A 16 8.25 -10.42 -5.00
CA GLU A 16 7.30 -11.12 -5.86
C GLU A 16 6.62 -12.29 -5.13
N THR A 17 5.31 -12.41 -5.32
CA THR A 17 4.50 -13.52 -4.86
C THR A 17 4.53 -14.68 -5.86
N LYS A 18 4.18 -15.89 -5.40
CA LYS A 18 4.15 -17.08 -6.27
C LYS A 18 3.06 -17.00 -7.35
N ASP A 19 1.99 -16.26 -7.09
CA ASP A 19 0.88 -16.04 -8.02
C ASP A 19 1.13 -14.85 -8.99
N GLY A 20 2.32 -14.26 -8.99
CA GLY A 20 2.81 -13.37 -10.04
C GLY A 20 2.57 -11.88 -9.82
N TYR A 21 2.17 -11.47 -8.62
CA TYR A 21 2.14 -10.06 -8.21
C TYR A 21 3.51 -9.64 -7.68
N PHE A 22 3.91 -8.40 -7.92
CA PHE A 22 5.19 -7.89 -7.44
C PHE A 22 5.20 -6.40 -7.15
N ILE A 23 6.15 -5.98 -6.31
CA ILE A 23 6.47 -4.60 -5.96
C ILE A 23 7.92 -4.32 -6.36
N ILE A 24 8.18 -3.15 -6.94
CA ILE A 24 9.52 -2.57 -7.04
C ILE A 24 9.74 -1.75 -5.77
N ASP A 25 10.68 -2.15 -4.92
CA ASP A 25 10.88 -1.62 -3.56
C ASP A 25 11.51 -0.22 -3.50
N LYS A 26 11.55 0.49 -4.62
CA LYS A 26 12.09 1.84 -4.72
C LYS A 26 10.99 2.80 -5.16
N SER A 27 10.86 3.90 -4.44
CA SER A 27 9.85 4.92 -4.70
C SER A 27 10.06 5.58 -6.07
N ILE A 28 9.01 6.19 -6.63
CA ILE A 28 9.13 6.95 -7.88
C ILE A 28 10.16 8.07 -7.73
N GLU A 29 10.12 8.79 -6.61
CA GLU A 29 11.05 9.87 -6.32
C GLU A 29 12.50 9.37 -6.26
N ASP A 30 12.78 8.27 -5.57
CA ASP A 30 14.14 7.72 -5.48
C ASP A 30 14.63 7.15 -6.82
N ILE A 31 13.75 6.56 -7.63
CA ILE A 31 14.08 6.17 -9.02
C ILE A 31 14.52 7.40 -9.83
N CYS A 32 13.79 8.51 -9.72
CA CYS A 32 14.11 9.75 -10.43
C CYS A 32 15.42 10.38 -9.93
N LYS A 33 15.64 10.43 -8.61
CA LYS A 33 16.89 10.92 -8.00
C LYS A 33 18.09 10.11 -8.47
N ASP A 34 18.02 8.78 -8.40
CA ASP A 34 19.10 7.89 -8.84
C ASP A 34 19.33 7.96 -10.35
N ALA A 35 18.27 8.22 -11.12
CA ALA A 35 18.38 8.45 -12.54
C ALA A 35 19.12 9.77 -12.86
N GLY A 36 19.08 10.75 -11.96
CA GLY A 36 19.57 12.12 -12.17
C GLY A 36 18.56 13.00 -12.89
N VAL A 37 17.26 12.68 -12.75
CA VAL A 37 16.18 13.44 -13.39
C VAL A 37 16.10 14.82 -12.73
N ASP A 38 16.07 15.85 -13.57
CA ASP A 38 15.86 17.23 -13.15
C ASP A 38 14.39 17.42 -12.72
N ASN A 39 14.18 17.83 -11.47
CA ASN A 39 12.85 18.02 -10.91
C ASN A 39 12.12 19.25 -11.49
N GLU A 40 12.85 20.21 -12.07
CA GLU A 40 12.23 21.31 -12.81
C GLU A 40 11.64 20.85 -14.15
N LYS A 41 12.17 19.76 -14.72
CA LYS A 41 11.71 19.17 -15.98
C LYS A 41 10.63 18.11 -15.76
N PHE A 42 10.65 17.44 -14.62
CA PHE A 42 9.65 16.46 -14.23
C PHE A 42 9.43 16.51 -12.72
N ASP A 43 8.29 17.04 -12.29
CA ASP A 43 7.99 17.26 -10.87
C ASP A 43 7.69 15.94 -10.15
N TYR A 44 8.73 15.23 -9.72
CA TYR A 44 8.61 13.96 -8.99
C TYR A 44 8.61 14.11 -7.47
N ILE A 45 8.64 15.34 -6.95
CA ILE A 45 8.73 15.61 -5.51
C ILE A 45 7.40 15.25 -4.83
N GLY A 46 7.49 14.54 -3.69
CA GLY A 46 6.31 14.03 -2.96
C GLY A 46 5.77 12.72 -3.53
N LEU A 47 6.58 12.03 -4.34
CA LEU A 47 6.33 10.67 -4.82
C LEU A 47 7.24 9.63 -4.14
N ASP A 48 7.80 9.98 -3.00
CA ASP A 48 8.65 9.18 -2.10
C ASP A 48 7.90 8.04 -1.40
N ASP A 49 6.58 8.16 -1.29
CA ASP A 49 5.70 7.13 -0.75
C ASP A 49 4.96 6.32 -1.82
N TRP A 50 5.26 6.52 -3.11
CA TRP A 50 4.61 5.83 -4.23
C TRP A 50 5.53 4.80 -4.88
N TYR A 51 5.05 3.58 -5.03
CA TYR A 51 5.83 2.43 -5.51
C TYR A 51 5.15 1.76 -6.71
N ILE A 52 5.95 1.34 -7.69
CA ILE A 52 5.46 0.62 -8.86
C ILE A 52 5.16 -0.83 -8.48
N THR A 53 3.98 -1.30 -8.87
CA THR A 53 3.60 -2.71 -8.76
C THR A 53 3.28 -3.30 -10.12
N GLY A 54 3.23 -4.62 -10.20
CA GLY A 54 2.74 -5.28 -11.39
C GLY A 54 2.16 -6.66 -11.13
N LEU A 55 1.30 -7.08 -12.05
CA LEU A 55 0.65 -8.38 -12.05
C LEU A 55 0.97 -9.10 -13.34
N LYS A 56 1.64 -10.26 -13.25
CA LYS A 56 1.83 -11.17 -14.37
C LYS A 56 0.55 -11.97 -14.60
N THR A 57 -0.17 -11.65 -15.66
CA THR A 57 -1.39 -12.37 -16.03
C THR A 57 -1.08 -13.76 -16.60
N ASN A 58 -2.07 -14.66 -16.62
CA ASN A 58 -1.93 -16.02 -17.20
C ASN A 58 -1.45 -16.03 -18.66
N GLY A 59 -1.70 -14.94 -19.40
CA GLY A 59 -1.22 -14.77 -20.78
C GLY A 59 0.22 -14.23 -20.90
N GLY A 60 0.95 -14.12 -19.78
CA GLY A 60 2.32 -13.60 -19.74
C GLY A 60 2.43 -12.07 -19.81
N ARG A 61 1.34 -11.35 -20.09
CA ARG A 61 1.30 -9.89 -20.04
C ARG A 61 1.46 -9.40 -18.60
N ILE A 62 2.31 -8.40 -18.40
CA ILE A 62 2.42 -7.67 -17.13
C ILE A 62 1.50 -6.45 -17.19
N VAL A 63 0.62 -6.31 -16.22
CA VAL A 63 -0.17 -5.10 -16.00
C VAL A 63 0.47 -4.33 -14.84
N TYR A 64 0.87 -3.08 -15.06
CA TYR A 64 1.47 -2.25 -14.03
C TYR A 64 0.42 -1.41 -13.31
N SER A 65 0.67 -1.14 -12.04
CA SER A 65 -0.09 -0.20 -11.21
C SER A 65 0.84 0.44 -10.18
N MET A 66 0.28 1.09 -9.17
CA MET A 66 1.02 1.70 -8.08
C MET A 66 0.35 1.42 -6.74
N ILE A 67 1.17 1.40 -5.70
CA ILE A 67 0.72 1.47 -4.31
C ILE A 67 1.31 2.70 -3.67
N LYS A 68 0.61 3.24 -2.67
CA LYS A 68 1.16 4.23 -1.75
C LYS A 68 1.44 3.55 -0.42
N VAL A 69 2.61 3.80 0.17
CA VAL A 69 2.99 3.37 1.51
C VAL A 69 3.72 4.54 2.17
N ARG A 70 3.00 5.30 2.99
CA ARG A 70 3.56 6.45 3.73
C ARG A 70 4.36 5.98 4.93
N GLU A 71 5.30 6.79 5.36
CA GLU A 71 5.84 6.69 6.71
C GLU A 71 4.76 7.16 7.72
N PRO A 72 4.74 6.64 8.96
CA PRO A 72 3.69 6.92 9.95
C PRO A 72 3.65 8.38 10.43
N MET A 73 4.50 9.25 9.88
CA MET A 73 4.84 10.58 10.42
C MET A 73 4.25 11.79 9.69
N ASP A 74 3.50 11.62 8.61
CA ASP A 74 2.91 12.78 7.93
C ASP A 74 1.83 13.45 8.82
N GLU A 75 1.99 14.75 9.08
CA GLU A 75 1.02 15.62 9.77
C GLU A 75 -0.41 15.52 9.21
N GLN A 76 -0.57 14.97 7.99
CA GLN A 76 -1.83 14.70 7.30
C GLN A 76 -2.62 13.48 7.81
N LYS A 77 -2.15 12.77 8.85
CA LYS A 77 -2.95 11.96 9.82
C LYS A 77 -3.94 10.89 9.33
N CYS A 78 -4.07 10.57 8.04
CA CYS A 78 -5.25 9.81 7.60
C CYS A 78 -5.03 8.65 6.61
N LYS A 79 -3.92 8.56 5.87
CA LYS A 79 -3.82 7.61 4.72
C LYS A 79 -2.45 6.97 4.60
N ALA A 80 -2.21 5.86 5.28
CA ALA A 80 -0.87 5.30 5.32
C ALA A 80 -0.60 4.30 4.20
N THR A 81 -1.61 3.56 3.72
CA THR A 81 -1.46 2.76 2.49
C THR A 81 -2.58 3.00 1.49
N ALA A 82 -2.27 2.90 0.21
CA ALA A 82 -3.28 2.89 -0.85
C ALA A 82 -2.96 1.84 -1.92
N VAL A 83 -3.90 0.96 -2.22
CA VAL A 83 -3.80 0.01 -3.35
C VAL A 83 -4.66 0.50 -4.50
N VAL A 84 -4.04 0.84 -5.63
CA VAL A 84 -4.74 1.41 -6.78
C VAL A 84 -5.15 0.31 -7.75
N PHE A 85 -6.41 0.33 -8.22
CA PHE A 85 -6.91 -0.67 -9.18
C PHE A 85 -6.92 -0.19 -10.64
N ASN A 86 -6.35 0.98 -10.90
CA ASN A 86 -6.05 1.46 -12.25
C ASN A 86 -4.77 0.83 -12.80
N SER A 87 -4.64 0.74 -14.12
CA SER A 87 -3.36 0.42 -14.77
C SER A 87 -2.61 1.68 -15.19
N ILE A 88 -1.29 1.64 -15.11
CA ILE A 88 -0.40 2.70 -15.56
C ILE A 88 0.40 2.27 -16.79
N ASP A 89 0.53 3.14 -17.80
CA ASP A 89 1.53 2.98 -18.85
C ASP A 89 2.85 3.63 -18.42
N LEU A 90 3.89 2.80 -18.28
CA LEU A 90 5.23 3.23 -17.87
C LEU A 90 6.13 3.62 -19.05
N SER A 91 5.64 3.64 -20.28
CA SER A 91 6.43 3.97 -21.48
C SER A 91 7.09 5.34 -21.38
N PHE A 92 6.33 6.38 -21.05
CA PHE A 92 6.83 7.75 -20.88
C PHE A 92 7.76 7.89 -19.68
N PHE A 93 7.42 7.27 -18.54
CA PHE A 93 8.30 7.29 -17.35
C PHE A 93 9.66 6.63 -17.64
N LYS A 94 9.66 5.51 -18.36
CA LYS A 94 10.91 4.88 -18.83
C LYS A 94 11.67 5.77 -19.80
N LYS A 95 10.96 6.46 -20.71
CA LYS A 95 11.59 7.40 -21.64
C LYS A 95 12.30 8.54 -20.90
N ILE A 96 11.69 9.12 -19.87
CA ILE A 96 12.33 10.12 -18.99
C ILE A 96 13.65 9.58 -18.45
N ILE A 97 13.64 8.41 -17.81
CA ILE A 97 14.84 7.80 -17.23
C ILE A 97 15.91 7.56 -18.31
N SER A 98 15.53 7.01 -19.46
CA SER A 98 16.48 6.72 -20.53
C SER A 98 17.08 7.99 -21.13
N ASP A 99 16.28 9.02 -21.36
CA ASP A 99 16.74 10.26 -21.96
C ASP A 99 17.71 10.98 -21.00
N THR A 100 17.37 11.06 -19.71
CA THR A 100 18.28 11.58 -18.68
C THR A 100 19.61 10.84 -18.65
N LYS A 101 19.60 9.50 -18.62
CA LYS A 101 20.82 8.69 -18.57
C LYS A 101 21.65 8.75 -19.86
N ASP A 102 21.00 8.99 -20.99
CA ASP A 102 21.65 9.19 -22.27
C ASP A 102 22.13 10.64 -22.47
N GLY A 103 21.92 11.55 -21.50
CA GLY A 103 22.29 12.96 -21.59
C GLY A 103 21.41 13.78 -22.54
N LYS A 104 20.20 13.31 -22.84
CA LYS A 104 19.19 13.99 -23.66
C LYS A 104 18.28 14.84 -22.79
N GLU A 105 17.78 15.93 -23.38
CA GLU A 105 16.75 16.74 -22.73
C GLU A 105 15.41 15.99 -22.69
N ILE A 106 14.70 16.11 -21.56
CA ILE A 106 13.34 15.61 -21.41
C ILE A 106 12.41 16.59 -22.11
N ASP A 107 11.71 16.14 -23.16
CA ASP A 107 10.70 16.96 -23.82
C ASP A 107 9.42 17.10 -22.99
N GLU A 108 8.75 18.25 -23.14
CA GLU A 108 7.55 18.62 -22.37
C GLU A 108 6.40 17.63 -22.56
N GLU A 109 6.23 17.06 -23.76
CA GLU A 109 5.17 16.10 -24.04
C GLU A 109 5.38 14.78 -23.28
N THR A 110 6.62 14.29 -23.25
CA THR A 110 7.01 13.10 -22.48
C THR A 110 6.79 13.32 -20.98
N ALA A 111 7.22 14.47 -20.45
CA ALA A 111 7.03 14.82 -19.04
C ALA A 111 5.54 14.91 -18.68
N ALA A 112 4.75 15.62 -19.48
CA ALA A 112 3.30 15.77 -19.29
C ALA A 112 2.58 14.42 -19.36
N SER A 113 2.93 13.57 -20.34
CA SER A 113 2.34 12.24 -20.50
C SER A 113 2.67 11.31 -19.34
N ALA A 114 3.91 11.30 -18.86
CA ALA A 114 4.29 10.54 -17.68
C ALA A 114 3.53 11.02 -16.43
N MET A 115 3.41 12.34 -16.24
CA MET A 115 2.70 12.91 -15.11
C MET A 115 1.18 12.65 -15.18
N GLU A 116 0.59 12.63 -16.38
CA GLU A 116 -0.81 12.22 -16.56
C GLU A 116 -1.03 10.76 -16.11
N GLN A 117 -0.09 9.87 -16.44
CA GLN A 117 -0.13 8.47 -16.02
C GLN A 117 -0.01 8.31 -14.50
N ILE A 118 0.88 9.07 -13.85
CA ILE A 118 1.01 9.09 -12.39
C ILE A 118 -0.25 9.68 -11.73
N ASN A 119 -0.79 10.78 -12.26
CA ASN A 119 -2.01 11.41 -11.74
C ASN A 119 -3.22 10.47 -11.79
N LYS A 120 -3.30 9.56 -12.77
CA LYS A 120 -4.32 8.50 -12.82
C LYS A 120 -4.23 7.54 -11.63
N MET A 121 -3.05 7.41 -11.02
CA MET A 121 -2.83 6.58 -9.84
C MET A 121 -3.07 7.40 -8.56
N VAL A 122 -2.43 8.55 -8.43
CA VAL A 122 -2.50 9.42 -7.24
C VAL A 122 -3.93 9.90 -6.97
N HIS A 123 -4.67 10.23 -8.03
CA HIS A 123 -6.05 10.70 -7.98
C HIS A 123 -7.02 9.70 -8.60
N ALA A 124 -6.83 8.41 -8.34
CA ALA A 124 -7.59 7.31 -8.96
C ALA A 124 -9.12 7.52 -8.92
N GLU A 125 -9.66 8.15 -7.87
CA GLU A 125 -11.08 8.48 -7.75
C GLU A 125 -11.60 9.42 -8.83
N LYS A 126 -10.77 10.33 -9.34
CA LYS A 126 -11.10 11.22 -10.47
C LYS A 126 -11.02 10.47 -11.81
N PHE A 127 -10.19 9.43 -11.86
CA PHE A 127 -9.98 8.57 -13.01
C PHE A 127 -10.64 7.20 -12.84
N TYR A 128 -11.80 7.16 -12.18
CA TYR A 128 -12.48 5.90 -11.84
C TYR A 128 -12.81 5.03 -13.06
N ARG A 129 -12.80 5.54 -14.29
CA ARG A 129 -13.03 4.77 -15.53
C ARG A 129 -11.77 4.08 -16.07
N CYS A 130 -10.60 4.34 -15.48
CA CYS A 130 -9.31 3.80 -15.89
C CYS A 130 -8.90 2.51 -15.13
N ASN A 131 -9.88 1.82 -14.53
CA ASN A 131 -9.66 0.56 -13.84
C ASN A 131 -9.11 -0.51 -14.78
N ASP A 132 -8.29 -1.41 -14.24
CA ASP A 132 -7.88 -2.62 -14.94
C ASP A 132 -8.59 -3.85 -14.38
N LYS A 133 -9.27 -4.58 -15.28
CA LYS A 133 -10.05 -5.77 -14.92
C LYS A 133 -9.21 -6.90 -14.35
N ALA A 134 -7.95 -7.05 -14.76
CA ALA A 134 -7.07 -8.08 -14.24
C ALA A 134 -6.65 -7.77 -12.80
N ILE A 135 -6.30 -6.50 -12.52
CA ILE A 135 -5.98 -6.06 -11.15
C ILE A 135 -7.19 -6.20 -10.24
N LEU A 136 -8.35 -5.70 -10.65
CA LEU A 136 -9.58 -5.84 -9.86
C LEU A 136 -9.91 -7.30 -9.59
N LYS A 137 -9.86 -8.16 -10.61
CA LYS A 137 -10.16 -9.58 -10.46
C LYS A 137 -9.19 -10.25 -9.48
N TYR A 138 -7.91 -9.90 -9.55
CA TYR A 138 -6.88 -10.41 -8.65
C TYR A 138 -7.18 -10.04 -7.19
N PHE A 139 -7.40 -8.76 -6.88
CA PHE A 139 -7.71 -8.35 -5.50
C PHE A 139 -9.13 -8.77 -5.04
N CYS A 140 -10.04 -9.14 -5.94
CA CYS A 140 -11.31 -9.76 -5.54
C CYS A 140 -11.16 -11.20 -5.02
N ASP A 141 -10.08 -11.89 -5.37
CA ASP A 141 -9.82 -13.28 -5.01
C ASP A 141 -9.19 -13.38 -3.61
N SER A 142 -9.80 -14.16 -2.72
CA SER A 142 -9.31 -14.37 -1.35
C SER A 142 -8.07 -15.24 -1.28
N LYS A 143 -7.65 -15.83 -2.40
CA LYS A 143 -6.44 -16.66 -2.51
C LYS A 143 -5.23 -15.90 -3.03
N SER A 144 -5.40 -14.63 -3.39
CA SER A 144 -4.33 -13.82 -3.96
C SER A 144 -3.36 -13.34 -2.88
N ASP A 145 -2.07 -13.52 -3.12
CA ASP A 145 -1.02 -13.23 -2.14
C ASP A 145 -0.65 -11.72 -2.08
N GLY A 146 -1.14 -10.92 -3.03
CA GLY A 146 -0.67 -9.54 -3.23
C GLY A 146 -0.91 -8.61 -2.02
N SER A 147 -2.06 -8.70 -1.36
CA SER A 147 -2.33 -7.91 -0.16
C SER A 147 -1.41 -8.25 1.00
N TYR A 148 -0.98 -9.51 1.11
CA TYR A 148 -0.04 -9.96 2.14
C TYR A 148 1.36 -9.44 1.84
N LEU A 149 1.79 -9.46 0.57
CA LEU A 149 3.05 -8.85 0.16
C LEU A 149 3.08 -7.34 0.45
N ILE A 150 1.98 -6.63 0.19
CA ILE A 150 1.88 -5.19 0.50
C ILE A 150 1.92 -4.95 2.01
N ALA A 151 1.24 -5.78 2.81
CA ALA A 151 1.30 -5.69 4.27
C ALA A 151 2.74 -5.89 4.78
N ASP A 152 3.43 -6.93 4.33
CA ASP A 152 4.82 -7.22 4.71
C ASP A 152 5.76 -6.07 4.29
N PHE A 153 5.56 -5.52 3.08
CA PHE A 153 6.33 -4.36 2.59
C PHE A 153 6.07 -3.10 3.44
N ALA A 154 4.82 -2.84 3.82
CA ALA A 154 4.48 -1.71 4.68
C ALA A 154 5.07 -1.86 6.09
N ILE A 155 5.00 -3.06 6.68
CA ILE A 155 5.61 -3.36 7.98
C ILE A 155 7.12 -3.10 7.93
N ASP A 156 7.80 -3.62 6.90
CA ASP A 156 9.25 -3.46 6.72
C ASP A 156 9.64 -1.98 6.60
N LYS A 157 8.93 -1.21 5.78
CA LYS A 157 9.14 0.23 5.62
C LYS A 157 9.01 0.99 6.95
N VAL A 158 7.98 0.70 7.74
CA VAL A 158 7.76 1.37 9.03
C VAL A 158 8.80 0.92 10.06
N ALA A 159 9.15 -0.36 10.11
CA ALA A 159 10.15 -0.88 11.05
C ALA A 159 11.52 -0.23 10.89
N HIS A 160 11.91 0.06 9.64
CA HIS A 160 13.19 0.65 9.29
C HIS A 160 13.20 2.19 9.25
N ASP A 161 12.10 2.82 9.66
CA ASP A 161 12.02 4.27 9.85
C ASP A 161 12.94 4.73 10.99
N ASP A 162 13.47 5.95 10.87
CA ASP A 162 14.34 6.58 11.86
C ASP A 162 13.74 6.59 13.27
N VAL A 163 12.41 6.65 13.40
CA VAL A 163 11.74 6.70 14.72
C VAL A 163 11.83 5.41 15.52
N PHE A 164 12.04 4.26 14.86
CA PHE A 164 12.18 2.97 15.53
C PHE A 164 13.64 2.54 15.67
N LYS A 165 14.59 3.34 15.16
CA LYS A 165 16.03 3.06 15.32
C LYS A 165 16.41 2.99 16.80
N ASN A 166 17.29 2.03 17.10
CA ASN A 166 17.85 1.80 18.45
C ASN A 166 16.82 1.44 19.54
N GLY A 167 15.66 0.90 19.17
CA GLY A 167 14.63 0.51 20.13
C GLY A 167 13.98 1.70 20.84
N ALA A 168 13.94 2.86 20.19
CA ALA A 168 13.31 4.04 20.73
C ALA A 168 11.80 3.81 20.96
N ALA A 169 11.28 4.39 22.03
CA ALA A 169 9.85 4.43 22.28
C ALA A 169 9.20 5.48 21.39
N TYR A 170 8.52 5.04 20.33
CA TYR A 170 7.83 5.88 19.37
C TYR A 170 6.47 6.32 19.92
N LYS A 171 6.23 7.63 20.01
CA LYS A 171 4.93 8.16 20.43
C LYS A 171 3.94 8.10 19.27
N LEU A 172 2.84 7.38 19.46
CA LEU A 172 1.84 7.24 18.42
C LEU A 172 1.21 8.60 18.07
N PRO A 173 1.08 8.94 16.77
CA PRO A 173 0.50 10.20 16.33
C PRO A 173 -1.03 10.19 16.41
N PHE A 174 -1.62 9.00 16.47
CA PHE A 174 -3.05 8.76 16.64
C PHE A 174 -3.44 8.81 18.11
N LYS A 175 -4.73 8.89 18.39
CA LYS A 175 -5.34 8.77 19.70
C LYS A 175 -5.97 7.39 19.81
N TYR A 176 -5.97 6.83 21.02
CA TYR A 176 -6.64 5.55 21.31
C TYR A 176 -8.09 5.44 20.76
N LYS A 177 -8.83 6.55 20.72
CA LYS A 177 -10.22 6.59 20.22
C LYS A 177 -10.34 6.50 18.68
N GLU A 178 -9.26 6.73 17.96
CA GLU A 178 -9.20 6.70 16.48
C GLU A 178 -9.01 5.28 15.94
N PHE A 179 -8.49 4.38 16.78
CA PHE A 179 -8.51 2.95 16.50
C PHE A 179 -9.94 2.42 16.65
N ASP A 180 -10.33 1.50 15.76
CA ASP A 180 -11.68 0.94 15.81
C ASP A 180 -11.88 0.14 17.11
N GLU A 181 -13.10 0.21 17.66
CA GLU A 181 -13.38 -0.35 18.98
C GLU A 181 -13.27 -1.89 19.02
N TYR A 182 -13.43 -2.55 17.88
CA TYR A 182 -13.65 -3.98 17.84
C TYR A 182 -12.43 -4.80 17.40
N GLY A 183 -11.50 -4.19 16.65
CA GLY A 183 -10.23 -4.74 16.20
C GLY A 183 -9.05 -3.99 16.81
N GLY A 184 -8.83 -2.75 16.40
CA GLY A 184 -7.65 -1.96 16.74
C GLY A 184 -7.48 -1.69 18.23
N LYS A 185 -8.53 -1.28 18.95
CA LYS A 185 -8.44 -1.05 20.41
C LYS A 185 -8.13 -2.33 21.18
N LYS A 186 -8.82 -3.44 20.88
CA LYS A 186 -8.54 -4.74 21.50
C LYS A 186 -7.12 -5.23 21.21
N THR A 187 -6.64 -4.95 19.99
CA THR A 187 -5.27 -5.27 19.58
C THR A 187 -4.26 -4.43 20.35
N LEU A 188 -4.48 -3.13 20.52
CA LEU A 188 -3.64 -2.29 21.39
C LEU A 188 -3.66 -2.76 22.86
N GLU A 189 -4.81 -3.18 23.38
CA GLU A 189 -4.91 -3.76 24.73
C GLU A 189 -4.07 -5.02 24.86
N TYR A 190 -4.14 -5.93 23.89
CA TYR A 190 -3.28 -7.11 23.82
C TYR A 190 -1.80 -6.75 23.68
N LEU A 191 -1.43 -5.85 22.78
CA LEU A 191 -0.05 -5.38 22.59
C LEU A 191 0.52 -4.74 23.87
N SER A 192 -0.35 -4.19 24.72
CA SER A 192 0.04 -3.70 26.05
C SER A 192 0.38 -4.81 27.04
N THR A 193 -0.23 -5.99 26.93
CA THR A 193 0.07 -7.12 27.83
C THR A 193 1.38 -7.82 27.47
N VAL A 194 1.75 -7.81 26.18
CA VAL A 194 3.02 -8.37 25.68
C VAL A 194 4.18 -7.36 25.65
N GLY A 195 3.91 -6.10 26.01
CA GLY A 195 4.92 -5.06 26.20
C GLY A 195 5.40 -4.37 24.93
N VAL A 196 4.69 -4.51 23.81
CA VAL A 196 4.98 -3.80 22.54
C VAL A 196 4.40 -2.39 22.56
N TYR A 197 3.28 -2.18 23.25
CA TYR A 197 2.61 -0.88 23.38
C TYR A 197 2.48 -0.44 24.84
N ASN A 198 2.86 0.79 25.14
CA ASN A 198 2.68 1.40 26.46
C ASN A 198 1.44 2.30 26.47
N LYS A 199 0.38 1.84 27.15
CA LYS A 199 -0.90 2.55 27.24
C LYS A 199 -0.81 3.89 27.98
N LYS A 200 0.11 4.03 28.94
CA LYS A 200 0.24 5.24 29.77
C LYS A 200 0.88 6.38 28.95
N ASP A 201 1.96 6.06 28.27
CA ASP A 201 2.76 7.06 27.54
C ASP A 201 2.33 7.18 26.07
N HIS A 202 1.44 6.28 25.63
CA HIS A 202 0.96 6.15 24.25
C HIS A 202 2.12 5.95 23.27
N THR A 203 3.04 5.04 23.63
CA THR A 203 4.24 4.74 22.85
C THR A 203 4.26 3.28 22.40
N MET A 204 4.95 3.03 21.30
CA MET A 204 5.24 1.70 20.77
C MET A 204 6.76 1.49 20.72
N THR A 205 7.21 0.27 20.92
CA THR A 205 8.64 -0.07 20.87
C THR A 205 8.84 -1.32 20.03
N ILE A 206 9.79 -1.24 19.12
CA ILE A 206 10.26 -2.36 18.30
C ILE A 206 11.68 -2.65 18.73
N LYS A 207 12.00 -3.92 19.01
CA LYS A 207 13.31 -4.30 19.56
C LYS A 207 14.38 -4.38 18.48
N ASP A 208 14.04 -5.03 17.37
CA ASP A 208 14.95 -5.30 16.26
C ASP A 208 14.18 -5.21 14.94
N PRO A 209 14.35 -4.12 14.16
CA PRO A 209 13.72 -3.95 12.85
C PRO A 209 13.98 -5.09 11.86
N ASP A 210 15.15 -5.74 11.94
CA ASP A 210 15.53 -6.83 11.05
C ASP A 210 14.92 -8.19 11.46
N HIS A 211 14.44 -8.30 12.71
CA HIS A 211 13.93 -9.56 13.30
C HIS A 211 12.64 -9.35 14.10
N LEU A 212 11.61 -8.84 13.44
CA LEU A 212 10.30 -8.58 14.06
C LEU A 212 9.60 -9.85 14.55
N THR A 213 9.11 -9.80 15.80
CA THR A 213 8.13 -10.76 16.31
C THR A 213 6.75 -10.56 15.63
N GLU A 214 5.88 -11.57 15.69
CA GLU A 214 4.52 -11.43 15.13
C GLU A 214 3.72 -10.31 15.82
N ASP A 215 3.92 -10.10 17.13
CA ASP A 215 3.28 -9.00 17.86
C ASP A 215 3.77 -7.63 17.37
N GLU A 216 5.07 -7.49 17.10
CA GLU A 216 5.65 -6.27 16.52
C GLU A 216 5.14 -6.02 15.09
N LYS A 217 5.04 -7.07 14.26
CA LYS A 217 4.44 -6.97 12.91
C LYS A 217 2.98 -6.50 12.98
N THR A 218 2.18 -7.09 13.88
CA THR A 218 0.80 -6.67 14.14
C THR A 218 0.75 -5.21 14.59
N ALA A 219 1.64 -4.79 15.48
CA ALA A 219 1.69 -3.43 15.99
C ALA A 219 1.99 -2.41 14.87
N LEU A 220 3.00 -2.68 14.05
CA LEU A 220 3.39 -1.84 12.92
C LEU A 220 2.31 -1.77 11.85
N LEU A 221 1.70 -2.90 11.48
CA LEU A 221 0.59 -2.91 10.54
C LEU A 221 -0.61 -2.13 11.07
N LEU A 222 -0.93 -2.27 12.35
CA LEU A 222 -2.07 -1.60 12.98
C LEU A 222 -1.92 -0.08 12.97
N ILE A 223 -0.74 0.45 13.30
CA ILE A 223 -0.53 1.90 13.30
C ILE A 223 -0.48 2.47 11.89
N GLN A 224 -0.12 1.65 10.92
CA GLN A 224 -0.10 2.02 9.51
C GLN A 224 -1.52 2.02 8.94
N THR A 225 -2.19 0.87 8.98
CA THR A 225 -3.42 0.62 8.21
C THR A 225 -4.69 0.77 9.03
N GLY A 226 -4.61 0.72 10.36
CA GLY A 226 -5.77 0.55 11.22
C GLY A 226 -6.25 -0.91 11.32
N ASP A 227 -5.68 -1.83 10.54
CA ASP A 227 -6.02 -3.24 10.58
C ASP A 227 -5.29 -3.99 11.69
N LYS A 228 -6.04 -4.83 12.40
CA LYS A 228 -5.53 -5.65 13.51
C LYS A 228 -4.55 -6.75 13.09
N ASP A 229 -4.55 -7.15 11.82
CA ASP A 229 -3.68 -8.19 11.26
C ASP A 229 -3.70 -8.16 9.72
N LYS A 230 -2.79 -8.92 9.10
CA LYS A 230 -2.67 -8.97 7.63
C LYS A 230 -3.89 -9.56 6.92
N TYR A 231 -4.68 -10.40 7.58
CA TYR A 231 -5.91 -10.96 7.00
C TYR A 231 -7.01 -9.90 6.96
N ALA A 232 -7.03 -9.00 7.95
CA ALA A 232 -7.93 -7.87 7.99
C ALA A 232 -7.61 -6.89 6.86
N TYR A 233 -6.34 -6.57 6.68
CA TYR A 233 -5.86 -5.77 5.56
C TYR A 233 -6.18 -6.39 4.19
N ALA A 234 -6.01 -7.70 4.04
CA ALA A 234 -6.40 -8.39 2.81
C ALA A 234 -7.92 -8.36 2.56
N ALA A 235 -8.73 -8.51 3.61
CA ALA A 235 -10.19 -8.41 3.51
C ALA A 235 -10.65 -6.99 3.14
N GLU A 236 -9.98 -5.95 3.64
CA GLU A 236 -10.25 -4.56 3.27
C GLU A 236 -9.96 -4.30 1.78
N ASN A 237 -8.78 -4.69 1.31
CA ASN A 237 -8.41 -4.58 -0.11
C ASN A 237 -9.41 -5.32 -1.02
N GLN A 238 -9.81 -6.52 -0.62
CA GLN A 238 -10.82 -7.30 -1.31
C GLN A 238 -12.19 -6.61 -1.33
N PHE A 239 -12.55 -5.96 -0.22
CA PHE A 239 -13.77 -5.17 -0.13
C PHE A 239 -13.79 -4.01 -1.11
N HIS A 240 -12.73 -3.22 -1.17
CA HIS A 240 -12.65 -2.13 -2.14
C HIS A 240 -12.74 -2.65 -3.59
N ALA A 241 -12.02 -3.73 -3.92
CA ALA A 241 -12.06 -4.32 -5.26
C ALA A 241 -13.46 -4.83 -5.65
N ARG A 242 -14.15 -5.54 -4.74
CA ARG A 242 -15.52 -6.04 -4.96
C ARG A 242 -16.55 -4.91 -4.99
N ALA A 243 -16.43 -3.91 -4.12
CA ALA A 243 -17.30 -2.75 -4.06
C ALA A 243 -17.21 -1.91 -5.35
N TYR A 244 -16.00 -1.73 -5.89
CA TYR A 244 -15.83 -1.06 -7.18
C TYR A 244 -16.47 -1.85 -8.34
N SER A 245 -16.34 -3.19 -8.31
CA SER A 245 -16.82 -4.10 -9.36
C SER A 245 -18.34 -4.26 -9.40
N ASN A 246 -19.07 -3.86 -8.35
CA ASN A 246 -20.51 -4.05 -8.26
C ASN A 246 -21.28 -2.73 -8.48
N PRO A 247 -22.15 -2.65 -9.50
CA PRO A 247 -22.87 -1.43 -9.87
C PRO A 247 -23.90 -0.97 -8.83
N LEU A 248 -24.33 -1.82 -7.90
CA LEU A 248 -25.33 -1.48 -6.88
C LEU A 248 -24.79 -0.57 -5.76
N PHE A 249 -23.48 -0.28 -5.74
CA PHE A 249 -22.83 0.52 -4.69
C PHE A 249 -22.67 2.00 -5.02
N PHE A 250 -23.51 2.54 -5.90
CA PHE A 250 -23.56 3.99 -6.10
C PHE A 250 -24.08 4.69 -4.83
N PRO A 251 -23.45 5.78 -4.34
CA PRO A 251 -22.35 6.56 -4.93
C PRO A 251 -20.93 6.15 -4.48
N TRP A 252 -20.79 5.21 -3.55
CA TRP A 252 -19.51 4.80 -2.95
C TRP A 252 -18.55 4.09 -3.90
N ARG A 253 -19.09 3.47 -4.96
CA ARG A 253 -18.35 2.74 -6.00
C ARG A 253 -17.12 3.49 -6.52
N ASN A 254 -17.24 4.77 -6.85
CA ASN A 254 -16.13 5.53 -7.44
C ASN A 254 -14.98 5.77 -6.46
N ARG A 255 -15.26 5.79 -5.15
CA ARG A 255 -14.24 5.92 -4.11
C ARG A 255 -13.49 4.62 -3.86
N ALA A 256 -14.11 3.48 -4.17
CA ALA A 256 -13.52 2.15 -4.01
C ALA A 256 -12.54 1.76 -5.13
N ILE A 257 -12.26 2.64 -6.11
CA ILE A 257 -11.26 2.37 -7.17
C ILE A 257 -9.83 2.24 -6.64
N LYS A 258 -9.63 2.66 -5.40
CA LYS A 258 -8.46 2.34 -4.60
C LYS A 258 -8.90 1.88 -3.21
N SER A 259 -8.10 1.02 -2.60
CA SER A 259 -8.21 0.70 -1.18
C SER A 259 -7.31 1.65 -0.42
N ASP A 260 -7.87 2.71 0.16
CA ASP A 260 -7.16 3.56 1.12
C ASP A 260 -7.34 2.88 2.49
N ALA A 261 -6.23 2.56 3.17
CA ALA A 261 -6.24 2.05 4.53
C ALA A 261 -5.41 2.95 5.46
N GLY A 262 -5.98 3.26 6.61
CA GLY A 262 -5.39 4.11 7.63
C GLY A 262 -6.20 4.13 8.93
N VAL A 263 -5.52 4.44 10.03
CA VAL A 263 -6.18 4.60 11.35
C VAL A 263 -7.25 5.69 11.25
N GLY A 264 -8.48 5.35 11.63
CA GLY A 264 -9.62 6.27 11.61
C GLY A 264 -10.37 6.38 10.28
N GLU A 265 -9.94 5.70 9.20
CA GLU A 265 -10.64 5.75 7.90
C GLU A 265 -11.98 4.99 7.88
N SER A 266 -12.22 4.08 8.83
CA SER A 266 -13.44 3.25 8.89
C SER A 266 -14.73 4.02 9.22
N GLY A 267 -14.68 5.34 9.43
CA GLY A 267 -15.86 6.21 9.48
C GLY A 267 -16.87 5.84 10.58
N GLY A 268 -16.46 5.09 11.59
CA GLY A 268 -17.34 4.61 12.66
C GLY A 268 -18.22 3.40 12.30
N LEU A 269 -18.06 2.78 11.12
CA LEU A 269 -18.67 1.48 10.84
C LEU A 269 -17.81 0.39 11.47
N PRO A 270 -18.33 -0.39 12.45
CA PRO A 270 -17.54 -1.41 13.12
C PRO A 270 -16.99 -2.44 12.14
N TYR A 271 -15.69 -2.71 12.21
CA TYR A 271 -15.03 -3.80 11.50
C TYR A 271 -15.82 -5.12 11.64
N GLU A 272 -16.35 -5.41 12.83
CA GLU A 272 -17.17 -6.60 13.09
C GLU A 272 -18.52 -6.58 12.35
N LYS A 273 -19.13 -5.41 12.14
CA LYS A 273 -20.41 -5.25 11.43
C LYS A 273 -20.23 -5.34 9.91
N LEU A 274 -19.08 -4.94 9.38
CA LEU A 274 -18.74 -5.07 7.97
C LEU A 274 -18.22 -6.48 7.61
N PHE A 275 -17.48 -7.14 8.51
CA PHE A 275 -16.69 -8.33 8.15
C PHE A 275 -16.91 -9.60 9.00
N LYS A 276 -17.54 -9.54 10.20
CA LYS A 276 -17.80 -10.75 11.04
C LYS A 276 -19.24 -11.29 10.96
N GLU A 277 -20.26 -10.46 10.81
CA GLU A 277 -21.68 -10.90 10.82
C GLU A 277 -22.19 -11.33 9.43
N GLY A 278 -21.36 -12.04 8.65
CA GLY A 278 -21.72 -12.47 7.29
C GLY A 278 -21.71 -11.33 6.26
N GLY A 279 -21.32 -10.12 6.70
CA GLY A 279 -20.98 -8.94 5.90
C GLY A 279 -22.08 -8.44 4.98
N ILE A 280 -22.41 -7.16 5.10
CA ILE A 280 -22.88 -6.46 3.90
C ILE A 280 -21.82 -6.79 2.81
N PHE A 281 -22.24 -7.25 1.62
CA PHE A 281 -21.35 -7.55 0.48
C PHE A 281 -20.66 -8.94 0.42
N GLY A 282 -20.94 -9.86 1.36
CA GLY A 282 -20.49 -11.27 1.25
C GLY A 282 -18.98 -11.47 1.34
N ILE A 283 -18.31 -10.61 2.10
CA ILE A 283 -16.88 -10.70 2.38
C ILE A 283 -16.73 -11.24 3.79
N ASP A 284 -16.16 -12.43 3.87
CA ASP A 284 -15.91 -13.10 5.13
C ASP A 284 -14.42 -12.95 5.45
N TYR A 285 -14.11 -12.23 6.52
CA TYR A 285 -12.74 -12.17 7.05
C TYR A 285 -12.15 -13.59 7.24
N ASN A 286 -12.98 -14.56 7.62
CA ASN A 286 -12.56 -15.94 7.77
C ASN A 286 -12.25 -16.61 6.43
N GLU A 287 -12.69 -16.08 5.28
CA GLU A 287 -12.27 -16.52 3.95
C GLU A 287 -10.77 -16.27 3.78
N GLN A 288 -10.29 -15.06 4.06
CA GLN A 288 -8.87 -14.69 4.03
C GLN A 288 -8.06 -15.57 5.00
N TYR A 289 -8.54 -15.69 6.24
CA TYR A 289 -7.90 -16.55 7.24
C TYR A 289 -7.83 -18.02 6.79
N ARG A 290 -8.92 -18.59 6.26
CA ARG A 290 -8.93 -19.99 5.78
C ARG A 290 -8.06 -20.21 4.56
N ALA A 291 -7.94 -19.21 3.67
CA ALA A 291 -7.15 -19.31 2.45
C ALA A 291 -5.64 -19.29 2.72
N HIS A 292 -5.18 -18.52 3.72
CA HIS A 292 -3.75 -18.27 3.94
C HIS A 292 -3.20 -18.73 5.29
N LYS A 293 -4.00 -19.32 6.18
CA LYS A 293 -3.48 -19.92 7.42
C LYS A 293 -2.50 -21.07 7.07
N PRO A 294 -1.30 -21.10 7.65
CA PRO A 294 -0.40 -22.25 7.54
C PRO A 294 -1.12 -23.52 8.02
N LYS A 295 -1.09 -24.57 7.20
CA LYS A 295 -1.64 -25.89 7.56
C LYS A 295 -0.75 -26.60 8.56
#